data_AF-A0A2D5XCT7-F1
#
_entry.id   AF-A0A2D5XCT7-F1
#
_cell.length_a   1.000
_cell.length_b   1.000
_cell.length_c   1.000
_cell.angle_alpha   90.00
_cell.angle_beta   90.00
_cell.angle_gamma   90.00
#
_symmetry.space_group_name_H-M   'P 1'
#
loop_
_entity.id
_entity.type
_entity.pdbx_description
1 polymer ?
#
loop_
_entity_poly.entity_id
_entity_poly.type
_entity_poly.pdbx_seq_one_letter_code
_entity_poly.pdbx_strand_id
1 'polypeptide(L)'
;MEGSVKWFNRTKGYGFIEGEDGQEYFVHHSGLAEGTFIRDNDRVSFEPAETEKGKQAQSVTLLQKGSEIAQEGSAEGEAQEEAGKAEDTPQEEASEAPQEEASEEAKEEDK
;
A
#
# COMPACT_ATOMS: atom_id res chain seq x y z
N MET A 1 -2.36 -2.88 2.77
CA MET A 1 -3.16 -2.27 1.69
C MET A 1 -2.92 -3.07 0.42
N GLU A 2 -3.95 -3.31 -0.38
CA GLU A 2 -3.82 -4.07 -1.63
C GLU A 2 -3.84 -3.13 -2.82
N GLY A 3 -3.26 -3.57 -3.93
CA GLY A 3 -3.24 -2.81 -5.17
C GLY A 3 -2.75 -3.61 -6.36
N SER A 4 -2.79 -2.97 -7.52
CA SER A 4 -2.33 -3.53 -8.79
C SER A 4 -1.10 -2.77 -9.27
N VAL A 5 -0.08 -3.49 -9.70
CA VAL A 5 1.15 -2.87 -10.21
C VAL A 5 0.84 -2.24 -11.57
N LYS A 6 0.83 -0.91 -11.63
CA LYS A 6 0.57 -0.17 -12.86
C LYS A 6 1.71 -0.39 -13.86
N TRP A 7 2.94 -0.29 -13.37
CA TRP A 7 4.14 -0.61 -14.11
C TRP A 7 5.34 -0.71 -13.18
N PHE A 8 6.33 -1.52 -13.56
CA PHE A 8 7.59 -1.64 -12.83
C PHE A 8 8.77 -1.74 -13.80
N ASN A 9 9.75 -0.85 -13.66
CA ASN A 9 10.96 -0.87 -14.47
C ASN A 9 12.07 -1.63 -13.74
N ARG A 10 12.27 -2.90 -14.13
CA ARG A 10 13.30 -3.78 -13.55
C ARG A 10 14.72 -3.30 -13.78
N THR A 11 14.99 -2.58 -14.88
CA THR A 11 16.32 -2.04 -15.18
C THR A 11 16.67 -0.88 -14.27
N LYS A 12 15.67 -0.05 -13.94
CA LYS A 12 15.85 1.10 -13.06
C LYS A 12 15.60 0.80 -11.58
N GLY A 13 14.85 -0.27 -11.28
CA GLY A 13 14.54 -0.69 -9.91
C GLY A 13 13.40 0.08 -9.24
N TYR A 14 12.52 0.75 -10.01
CA TYR A 14 11.37 1.48 -9.47
C TYR A 14 10.12 1.35 -10.33
N GLY A 15 8.95 1.63 -9.74
CA GLY A 15 7.66 1.59 -10.40
C GLY A 15 6.56 2.24 -9.59
N PHE A 16 5.31 1.98 -9.99
CA PHE A 16 4.12 2.48 -9.30
C PHE A 16 3.06 1.39 -9.14
N ILE A 17 2.41 1.40 -7.98
CA ILE A 17 1.29 0.53 -7.62
C ILE A 17 0.05 1.42 -7.50
N GLU A 18 -1.03 1.03 -8.16
CA GLU A 18 -2.33 1.64 -8.01
C GLU A 18 -3.06 0.93 -6.87
N GLY A 19 -3.25 1.61 -5.75
CA GLY A 19 -4.00 1.09 -4.61
C GLY A 19 -5.50 1.04 -4.90
N GLU A 20 -6.23 0.22 -4.13
CA GLU A 20 -7.69 0.12 -4.27
C GLU A 20 -8.43 1.44 -3.94
N ASP A 21 -7.79 2.34 -3.19
CA ASP A 21 -8.27 3.71 -2.92
C ASP A 21 -8.15 4.66 -4.14
N GLY A 22 -7.61 4.18 -5.27
CA GLY A 22 -7.36 4.97 -6.47
C GLY A 22 -6.15 5.91 -6.37
N GLN A 23 -5.29 5.72 -5.36
CA GLN A 23 -4.03 6.44 -5.24
C GLN A 23 -2.84 5.68 -5.81
N GLU A 24 -1.85 6.42 -6.30
CA GLU A 24 -0.60 5.88 -6.81
C GLU A 24 0.47 5.86 -5.72
N TYR A 25 1.06 4.70 -5.50
CA TYR A 25 2.12 4.47 -4.53
C TYR A 25 3.43 4.16 -5.24
N PHE A 26 4.47 4.90 -4.90
CA PHE A 26 5.80 4.68 -5.44
C PHE A 26 6.41 3.39 -4.86
N VAL A 27 6.97 2.52 -5.69
CA VAL A 27 7.66 1.30 -5.24
C VAL A 27 9.11 1.28 -5.71
N HIS A 28 10.01 0.93 -4.80
CA HIS A 28 11.43 0.74 -5.08
C HIS A 28 11.84 -0.71 -4.84
N HIS A 29 12.86 -1.20 -5.54
CA HIS A 29 13.35 -2.58 -5.39
C HIS A 29 13.78 -2.92 -3.95
N SER A 30 14.15 -1.91 -3.16
CA SER A 30 14.50 -2.08 -1.74
C SER A 30 13.29 -2.32 -0.83
N GLY A 31 12.08 -1.98 -1.28
CA GLY A 31 10.83 -2.23 -0.56
C GLY A 31 10.19 -3.57 -0.90
N LEU A 32 10.79 -4.33 -1.81
CA LEU A 32 10.36 -5.69 -2.17
C LEU A 32 11.01 -6.69 -1.20
N ALA A 33 10.26 -7.71 -0.78
CA ALA A 33 10.82 -8.81 0.00
C ALA A 33 11.87 -9.59 -0.82
N GLU A 34 12.85 -10.19 -0.13
CA GLU A 34 13.92 -10.96 -0.78
C GLU A 34 13.34 -12.08 -1.66
N GLY A 35 13.78 -12.14 -2.92
CA GLY A 35 13.28 -13.12 -3.89
C GLY A 35 11.91 -12.80 -4.50
N THR A 36 11.29 -11.68 -4.13
CA THR A 36 10.01 -11.24 -4.71
C THR A 36 10.24 -10.40 -5.96
N PHE A 37 9.53 -10.74 -7.05
CA PHE A 37 9.56 -10.00 -8.30
C PHE A 37 8.15 -9.64 -8.71
N ILE A 38 7.91 -8.36 -8.91
CA ILE A 38 6.64 -7.84 -9.40
C ILE A 38 6.74 -7.47 -10.89
N ARG A 39 5.63 -7.65 -11.59
CA ARG A 39 5.44 -7.27 -12.99
C ARG A 39 4.25 -6.33 -13.11
N ASP A 40 4.11 -5.70 -14.27
CA ASP A 40 2.87 -5.00 -14.62
C ASP A 40 1.65 -5.94 -14.50
N ASN A 41 0.54 -5.38 -14.04
CA ASN A 41 -0.73 -6.08 -13.79
C ASN A 41 -0.72 -7.14 -12.67
N ASP A 42 0.38 -7.29 -11.92
CA ASP A 42 0.39 -8.16 -10.74
C ASP A 42 -0.42 -7.53 -9.60
N ARG A 43 -1.14 -8.37 -8.85
CA ARG A 43 -1.84 -7.95 -7.62
C ARG A 43 -0.92 -8.16 -6.43
N VAL A 44 -0.74 -7.11 -5.63
CA VAL A 44 0.24 -7.07 -4.55
C VAL A 44 -0.37 -6.47 -3.28
N SER A 45 0.12 -6.92 -2.13
CA SER A 45 -0.11 -6.30 -0.83
C SER A 45 1.09 -5.48 -0.43
N PHE A 46 0.88 -4.29 0.12
CA PHE A 46 1.93 -3.37 0.54
C PHE A 46 1.47 -2.52 1.73
N GLU A 47 2.43 -1.92 2.41
CA GLU A 47 2.21 -0.93 3.46
C GLU A 47 2.46 0.48 2.92
N PRO A 48 1.45 1.37 2.91
CA PRO A 48 1.64 2.75 2.50
C PRO A 48 2.47 3.50 3.55
N ALA A 49 3.48 4.22 3.10
CA ALA A 49 4.37 5.01 3.95
C ALA A 49 4.57 6.40 3.34
N GLU A 50 4.49 7.43 4.17
CA GLU A 50 4.72 8.81 3.74
C GLU A 50 6.22 9.12 3.81
N THR A 51 6.79 9.62 2.70
CA THR A 51 8.21 9.95 2.58
C THR A 51 8.38 11.34 1.98
N GLU A 52 9.59 11.90 2.02
CA GLU A 52 9.95 13.15 1.33
C GLU A 52 9.61 13.16 -0.18
N LYS A 53 9.48 11.97 -0.80
CA LYS A 53 9.17 11.78 -2.21
C LYS A 53 7.67 11.52 -2.47
N GLY A 54 6.84 11.53 -1.43
CA GLY A 54 5.41 11.22 -1.48
C GLY A 54 5.07 9.84 -0.90
N LYS A 55 3.90 9.32 -1.29
CA LYS A 55 3.39 8.01 -0.84
C LYS A 55 4.24 6.88 -1.44
N GLN A 56 4.93 6.12 -0.59
CA GLN A 56 5.76 4.98 -0.95
C GLN A 56 5.13 3.68 -0.45
N ALA A 57 5.27 2.59 -1.21
CA ALA A 57 4.91 1.25 -0.83
C ALA A 57 6.10 0.52 -0.19
N GLN A 58 5.92 0.03 1.04
CA GLN A 58 6.88 -0.82 1.77
C GLN A 58 6.33 -2.23 1.95
N SER A 59 7.19 -3.18 2.33
CA SER A 59 6.79 -4.57 2.64
C SER A 59 5.98 -5.24 1.51
N VAL A 60 6.37 -5.02 0.25
CA VAL A 60 5.56 -5.45 -0.90
C VAL A 60 5.61 -6.97 -1.06
N THR A 61 4.43 -7.59 -1.04
CA THR A 61 4.21 -9.04 -1.17
C THR A 61 3.33 -9.32 -2.37
N LEU A 62 3.74 -10.26 -3.22
CA LEU A 62 2.96 -10.67 -4.40
C LEU A 62 1.80 -11.58 -3.97
N LEU A 63 0.57 -11.18 -4.29
CA LEU A 63 -0.64 -11.97 -4.01
C LEU A 63 -1.03 -12.82 -5.22
N GLN A 64 -1.04 -12.20 -6.40
CA GLN A 64 -1.45 -12.86 -7.64
C GLN A 64 -0.60 -12.39 -8.81
N LYS A 65 -0.10 -13.34 -9.61
CA LYS A 65 0.63 -13.06 -10.85
C LYS A 65 -0.36 -12.73 -11.96
N GLY A 66 -0.18 -11.57 -12.60
CA GLY A 66 -0.98 -11.10 -13.74
C GLY A 66 -0.89 -12.03 -14.96
N SER A 67 0.12 -12.90 -15.04
CA SER A 67 0.25 -13.87 -16.13
C SER A 67 -0.73 -15.06 -16.08
N GLU A 68 -1.39 -15.33 -14.94
CA GLU A 68 -2.29 -16.50 -14.79
C GLU A 68 -3.78 -16.17 -15.04
N ILE A 69 -4.15 -14.89 -15.07
CA ILE A 69 -5.55 -14.44 -15.20
C ILE A 69 -6.13 -14.70 -16.61
N ALA A 70 -5.30 -15.12 -17.58
CA ALA A 70 -5.74 -15.42 -18.94
C ALA A 70 -6.16 -16.89 -19.17
N GLN A 71 -5.95 -17.82 -18.23
CA GLN A 71 -6.19 -19.25 -18.50
C GLN A 71 -7.17 -20.00 -17.59
N GLU A 72 -7.66 -19.42 -16.50
CA GLU A 72 -8.51 -20.16 -15.54
C GLU A 72 -9.78 -19.41 -15.18
N GLY A 73 -10.65 -19.24 -16.19
CA GLY A 73 -12.07 -18.95 -16.03
C GLY A 73 -12.92 -20.23 -16.14
N SER A 74 -12.54 -21.32 -15.47
CA SER A 74 -13.32 -22.56 -15.46
C SER A 74 -13.05 -23.39 -14.20
N ALA A 75 -14.15 -23.74 -13.51
CA ALA A 75 -14.31 -24.68 -12.37
C ALA A 75 -13.93 -24.15 -10.97
N GLU A 76 -14.95 -23.76 -10.18
CA GLU A 76 -15.49 -24.52 -9.00
C GLU A 76 -14.68 -24.18 -7.72
N GLY A 77 -15.21 -23.64 -6.62
CA GLY A 77 -16.55 -23.73 -6.06
C GLY A 77 -16.52 -24.64 -4.83
N GLU A 78 -16.09 -24.15 -3.67
CA GLU A 78 -16.44 -24.77 -2.38
C GLU A 78 -16.69 -23.68 -1.33
N ALA A 79 -17.98 -23.54 -0.98
CA ALA A 79 -18.45 -22.88 0.21
C ALA A 79 -18.28 -23.80 1.42
N GLN A 80 -18.01 -23.25 2.60
CA GLN A 80 -18.57 -23.78 3.86
C GLN A 80 -18.53 -22.73 5.00
N GLU A 81 -19.75 -22.28 5.32
CA GLU A 81 -20.34 -21.85 6.60
C GLU A 81 -19.52 -22.03 7.90
N GLU A 82 -19.36 -20.95 8.68
CA GLU A 82 -20.14 -20.56 9.89
C GLU A 82 -19.71 -21.25 11.20
N ALA A 83 -19.19 -20.45 12.13
CA ALA A 83 -19.58 -20.46 13.54
C ALA A 83 -19.02 -19.21 14.24
N GLY A 84 -19.90 -18.28 14.60
CA GLY A 84 -19.55 -17.09 15.35
C GLY A 84 -19.16 -17.34 16.81
N LYS A 85 -18.72 -16.28 17.49
CA LYS A 85 -19.44 -15.68 18.63
C LYS A 85 -18.61 -14.57 19.31
N ALA A 86 -19.24 -13.39 19.34
CA ALA A 86 -19.25 -12.35 20.38
C ALA A 86 -17.95 -11.71 20.90
N GLU A 87 -17.91 -10.38 20.85
CA GLU A 87 -17.98 -9.42 21.98
C GLU A 87 -17.50 -8.05 21.44
N ASP A 88 -18.42 -7.15 21.09
CA ASP A 88 -18.82 -5.99 21.90
C ASP A 88 -17.66 -5.30 22.66
N THR A 89 -17.09 -4.26 22.06
CA THR A 89 -16.59 -3.10 22.83
C THR A 89 -16.64 -1.85 21.92
N PRO A 90 -17.61 -0.95 22.12
CA PRO A 90 -17.59 0.41 21.59
C PRO A 90 -16.84 1.35 22.55
N GLN A 91 -15.77 1.98 22.07
CA GLN A 91 -15.23 3.26 22.54
C GLN A 91 -14.70 3.94 21.27
N GLU A 92 -15.41 4.89 20.67
CA GLU A 92 -15.42 6.31 21.07
C GLU A 92 -14.06 6.73 21.65
N GLU A 93 -13.23 7.41 20.85
CA GLU A 93 -12.79 8.79 21.13
C GLU A 93 -11.88 9.35 20.02
N ALA A 94 -12.14 10.62 19.70
CA ALA A 94 -11.27 11.63 19.07
C ALA A 94 -10.83 11.36 17.62
N SER A 95 -11.45 11.94 16.59
CA SER A 95 -11.61 13.38 16.30
C SER A 95 -10.33 14.19 16.51
N GLU A 96 -9.85 14.74 15.39
CA GLU A 96 -9.12 16.00 15.31
C GLU A 96 -7.64 15.98 15.73
N ALA A 97 -6.77 15.70 14.75
CA ALA A 97 -5.41 16.22 14.75
C ALA A 97 -5.40 17.53 13.93
N PRO A 98 -5.43 18.71 14.57
CA PRO A 98 -5.04 19.94 13.89
C PRO A 98 -3.52 19.91 13.67
N GLN A 99 -3.11 19.99 12.41
CA GLN A 99 -1.74 20.31 12.04
C GLN A 99 -1.47 21.77 12.41
N GLU A 100 -0.98 21.99 13.63
CA GLU A 100 -0.35 23.24 14.03
C GLU A 100 1.17 23.05 13.89
N GLU A 101 1.67 23.17 12.66
CA GLU A 101 3.10 23.40 12.45
C GLU A 101 3.40 24.86 12.79
N ALA A 102 3.99 25.03 13.95
CA ALA A 102 4.53 26.29 14.44
C ALA A 102 5.55 26.86 13.44
N SER A 103 5.12 27.92 12.75
CA SER A 103 6.01 28.90 12.17
C SER A 103 6.59 29.77 13.30
N GLU A 104 7.84 29.52 13.68
CA GLU A 104 8.64 30.44 14.49
C GLU A 104 9.96 30.73 13.75
N GLU A 105 9.93 31.71 12.84
CA GLU A 105 11.12 32.47 12.47
C GLU A 105 10.83 33.94 12.80
N ALA A 106 11.13 34.32 14.05
CA ALA A 106 11.17 35.71 14.47
C ALA A 106 12.63 36.12 14.65
N LYS A 107 13.05 37.07 13.80
CA LYS A 107 14.23 37.91 13.96
C LYS A 107 14.12 38.77 15.23
N GLU A 108 15.20 38.85 16.00
CA GLU A 108 15.62 39.99 16.83
C GLU A 108 17.09 39.71 17.20
N GLU A 109 18.14 40.33 16.65
CA GLU A 109 18.62 41.73 16.71
C GLU A 109 18.61 42.37 18.12
N ASP A 110 19.67 42.14 18.88
CA ASP A 110 20.20 43.07 19.90
C ASP A 110 21.75 42.90 19.88
N LYS A 111 22.47 43.78 19.19
CA LYS A 111 23.06 45.05 19.66
C LYS A 111 24.38 44.90 20.41
#